data_AF-W8C6J7-F1
#
_entry.id   AF-W8C6J7-F1
#
_cell.length_a   1.000
_cell.length_b   1.000
_cell.length_c   1.000
_cell.angle_alpha   90.00
_cell.angle_beta   90.00
_cell.angle_gamma   90.00
#
_symmetry.space_group_name_H-M   'P 1'
#
loop_
_entity.id
_entity.type
_entity.pdbx_description
1 polymer ?
#
loop_
_entity_poly.entity_id
_entity_poly.type
_entity_poly.pdbx_seq_one_letter_code
_entity_poly.pdbx_strand_id
1 'polypeptide(L)'
;PNGLYPNLKKKCPQIRGKSLKDKSKFWNLKTIALAANLLAKPPKKVEFENEHEMRKVYSLIYDVFRFKVVLSNSLNDIEFYKRFPEHKEDENRIWLMFYELLGRNFKQRYSEEIDLQYKLFRESEVEEIAEHLWEFRKALAASISRMRIKFNALSLSKLLPIHLQNEKVANAASNTMVTGWINPFLLR
;
A
#
# COMPACT_ATOMS: atom_id res chain seq x y z
N PRO A 1 21.93 54.45 28.55
CA PRO A 1 21.27 53.12 28.59
C PRO A 1 19.97 53.14 27.78
N ASN A 2 19.99 52.52 26.59
CA ASN A 2 18.87 51.85 25.90
C ASN A 2 19.28 51.66 24.44
N GLY A 3 19.85 50.48 24.16
CA GLY A 3 20.36 50.09 22.85
C GLY A 3 19.24 49.72 21.88
N LEU A 4 19.32 50.29 20.68
CA LEU A 4 18.56 49.89 19.50
C LEU A 4 19.19 48.63 18.90
N TYR A 5 18.54 47.48 19.02
CA TYR A 5 18.90 46.28 18.28
C TYR A 5 18.23 46.30 16.89
N PRO A 6 18.97 46.11 15.78
CA PRO A 6 18.36 46.00 14.47
C PRO A 6 17.71 44.62 14.30
N ASN A 7 16.48 44.64 13.81
CA ASN A 7 15.61 43.50 13.60
C ASN A 7 16.14 42.63 12.44
N LEU A 8 17.04 41.69 12.73
CA LEU A 8 17.48 40.66 11.78
C LEU A 8 16.30 39.69 11.53
N LYS A 9 15.56 39.93 10.44
CA LYS A 9 14.58 38.98 9.89
C LYS A 9 15.29 37.64 9.66
N LYS A 10 15.14 36.70 10.60
CA LYS A 10 15.51 35.29 10.41
C LYS A 10 14.66 34.77 9.25
N LYS A 11 15.26 34.70 8.05
CA LYS A 11 14.69 33.95 6.93
C LYS A 11 14.45 32.52 7.44
N CYS A 12 13.20 32.05 7.41
CA CYS A 12 12.91 30.64 7.61
C CYS A 12 13.81 29.84 6.66
N PRO A 13 14.53 28.81 7.13
CA PRO A 13 15.27 27.96 6.23
C PRO A 13 14.28 27.41 5.20
N GLN A 14 14.59 27.59 3.92
CA GLN A 14 13.84 26.95 2.85
C GLN A 14 13.82 25.46 3.19
N ILE A 15 12.62 24.90 3.36
CA ILE A 15 12.41 23.46 3.43
C ILE A 15 12.96 22.94 2.10
N ARG A 16 14.21 22.44 2.11
CA ARG A 16 14.78 21.75 0.97
C ARG A 16 13.84 20.59 0.68
N GLY A 17 13.07 20.72 -0.39
CA GLY A 17 12.30 19.60 -0.92
C GLY A 17 13.28 18.46 -1.12
N LYS A 18 13.07 17.35 -0.42
CA LYS A 18 13.77 16.11 -0.73
C LYS A 18 13.48 15.81 -2.20
N SER A 19 14.52 15.87 -3.02
CA SER A 19 14.47 15.55 -4.44
C SER A 19 13.92 14.12 -4.59
N LEU A 20 12.77 14.01 -5.26
CA LEU A 20 11.96 12.81 -5.40
C LEU A 20 12.65 11.77 -6.30
N LYS A 21 13.64 11.07 -5.77
CA LYS A 21 14.04 9.73 -6.22
C LYS A 21 13.96 8.73 -5.06
N ASP A 22 12.98 8.89 -4.17
CA ASP A 22 12.58 7.83 -3.23
C ASP A 22 11.81 6.73 -3.99
N LYS A 23 12.51 6.02 -4.89
CA LYS A 23 12.02 4.77 -5.52
C LYS A 23 11.64 3.71 -4.47
N SER A 24 12.11 3.90 -3.23
CA SER A 24 11.90 3.04 -2.07
C SER A 24 10.48 3.09 -1.47
N LYS A 25 9.67 4.11 -1.78
CA LYS A 25 8.38 4.28 -1.06
C LYS A 25 7.25 3.40 -1.59
N PHE A 26 7.36 2.88 -2.81
CA PHE A 26 6.30 2.10 -3.45
C PHE A 26 6.68 0.64 -3.59
N TRP A 27 5.67 -0.24 -3.56
CA TRP A 27 5.86 -1.63 -3.90
C TRP A 27 6.34 -1.76 -5.36
N ASN A 28 7.30 -2.65 -5.57
CA ASN A 28 7.84 -2.94 -6.90
C ASN A 28 6.72 -3.54 -7.78
N LEU A 29 6.66 -3.11 -9.04
CA LEU A 29 5.71 -3.63 -10.04
C LEU A 29 5.77 -5.16 -10.15
N LYS A 30 6.97 -5.75 -10.11
CA LYS A 30 7.14 -7.21 -10.11
C LYS A 30 6.44 -7.85 -8.91
N THR A 31 6.63 -7.30 -7.70
CA THR A 31 6.00 -7.80 -6.47
C THR A 31 4.47 -7.70 -6.53
N ILE A 32 3.94 -6.61 -7.09
CA ILE A 32 2.50 -6.41 -7.27
C ILE A 32 1.92 -7.44 -8.26
N ALA A 33 2.59 -7.65 -9.40
CA ALA A 33 2.19 -8.64 -10.40
C ALA A 33 2.17 -10.08 -9.83
N LEU A 34 3.22 -10.46 -9.10
CA LEU A 34 3.28 -11.76 -8.43
C LEU A 34 2.15 -11.90 -7.39
N ALA A 35 1.90 -10.86 -6.59
CA ALA A 35 0.79 -10.85 -5.64
C ALA A 35 -0.57 -10.98 -6.34
N ALA A 36 -0.77 -10.30 -7.46
CA ALA A 36 -2.00 -10.37 -8.24
C ALA A 36 -2.26 -11.78 -8.77
N ASN A 37 -1.22 -12.47 -9.24
CA ASN A 37 -1.30 -13.85 -9.72
C ASN A 37 -1.66 -14.84 -8.59
N LEU A 38 -1.12 -14.65 -7.38
CA LEU A 38 -1.46 -15.47 -6.21
C LEU A 38 -2.90 -15.25 -5.74
N LEU A 39 -3.40 -14.02 -5.84
CA LEU A 39 -4.76 -13.66 -5.42
C LEU A 39 -5.84 -13.99 -6.46
N ALA A 40 -5.45 -14.45 -7.66
CA ALA A 40 -6.37 -14.86 -8.71
C ALA A 40 -7.24 -16.05 -8.27
N LYS A 41 -8.41 -16.18 -8.89
CA LYS A 41 -9.34 -17.30 -8.67
C LYS A 41 -9.61 -17.98 -10.02
N PRO A 42 -9.08 -19.19 -10.28
CA PRO A 42 -8.19 -19.97 -9.42
C PRO A 42 -6.78 -19.35 -9.30
N PRO A 43 -6.02 -19.67 -8.23
CA PRO A 43 -4.66 -19.16 -8.05
C PRO A 43 -3.75 -19.55 -9.22
N LYS A 44 -3.02 -18.58 -9.78
CA LYS A 44 -2.04 -18.85 -10.83
C LYS A 44 -0.74 -19.35 -10.20
N LYS A 45 -0.05 -20.26 -10.89
CA LYS A 45 1.26 -20.74 -10.44
C LYS A 45 2.27 -19.59 -10.54
N VAL A 46 2.98 -19.35 -9.44
CA VAL A 46 4.00 -18.30 -9.36
C VAL A 46 5.32 -18.95 -8.92
N GLU A 47 6.38 -18.63 -9.64
CA GLU A 47 7.75 -19.03 -9.28
C GLU A 47 8.50 -17.81 -8.73
N PHE A 48 9.13 -17.98 -7.58
CA PHE A 48 9.92 -16.94 -6.94
C PHE A 48 11.40 -17.18 -7.20
N GLU A 49 12.14 -16.10 -7.41
CA GLU A 49 13.59 -16.16 -7.59
C GLU A 49 14.31 -16.57 -6.31
N ASN A 50 13.84 -16.07 -5.16
CA ASN A 50 14.39 -16.38 -3.86
C ASN A 50 13.35 -16.24 -2.74
N GLU A 51 13.70 -16.75 -1.56
CA GLU A 51 12.82 -16.69 -0.39
C GLU A 51 12.53 -15.24 0.04
N HIS A 52 13.44 -14.30 -0.23
CA HIS A 52 13.25 -12.90 0.12
C HIS A 52 12.18 -12.21 -0.78
N GLU A 53 12.13 -12.54 -2.07
CA GLU A 53 11.06 -12.11 -2.97
C GLU A 53 9.73 -12.72 -2.53
N MET A 54 9.71 -14.01 -2.22
CA MET A 54 8.54 -14.69 -1.67
C MET A 54 8.02 -13.95 -0.41
N ARG A 55 8.89 -13.69 0.57
CA ARG A 55 8.53 -12.94 1.78
C ARG A 55 7.96 -11.57 1.45
N LYS A 56 8.57 -10.80 0.55
CA LYS A 56 8.06 -9.48 0.13
C LYS A 56 6.66 -9.55 -0.47
N VAL A 57 6.39 -10.54 -1.32
CA VAL A 57 5.07 -10.74 -1.93
C VAL A 57 4.02 -11.07 -0.86
N TYR A 58 4.32 -11.99 0.06
CA TYR A 58 3.40 -12.32 1.15
C TYR A 58 3.22 -11.18 2.15
N SER A 59 4.27 -10.39 2.42
CA SER A 59 4.16 -9.17 3.25
C SER A 59 3.22 -8.14 2.62
N LEU A 60 3.31 -7.93 1.30
CA LEU A 60 2.37 -7.06 0.58
C LEU A 60 0.93 -7.58 0.71
N ILE A 61 0.71 -8.88 0.46
CA ILE A 61 -0.61 -9.50 0.58
C ILE A 61 -1.17 -9.34 2.01
N TYR A 62 -0.33 -9.56 3.02
CA TYR A 62 -0.70 -9.37 4.42
C TYR A 62 -1.15 -7.92 4.68
N ASP A 63 -0.39 -6.93 4.21
CA ASP A 63 -0.76 -5.53 4.38
C ASP A 63 -2.10 -5.19 3.68
N VAL A 64 -2.33 -5.71 2.47
CA VAL A 64 -3.61 -5.55 1.76
C VAL A 64 -4.77 -6.07 2.62
N PHE A 65 -4.65 -7.29 3.15
CA PHE A 65 -5.69 -7.88 4.00
C PHE A 65 -5.83 -7.19 5.35
N ARG A 66 -4.74 -6.67 5.90
CA ARG A 66 -4.75 -5.86 7.12
C ARG A 66 -5.59 -4.60 6.94
N PHE A 67 -5.53 -3.98 5.77
CA PHE A 67 -6.33 -2.80 5.43
C PHE A 67 -7.67 -3.09 4.74
N LYS A 68 -8.06 -4.36 4.54
CA LYS A 68 -9.26 -4.74 3.76
C LYS A 68 -10.54 -4.03 4.18
N VAL A 69 -10.75 -3.81 5.49
CA VAL A 69 -11.97 -3.15 6.01
C VAL A 69 -11.99 -1.67 5.60
N VAL A 70 -10.84 -1.01 5.70
CA VAL A 70 -10.65 0.39 5.27
C VAL A 70 -10.86 0.52 3.76
N LEU A 71 -10.31 -0.40 2.98
CA LEU A 71 -10.44 -0.42 1.52
C LEU A 71 -11.90 -0.69 1.10
N SER A 72 -12.54 -1.70 1.70
CA SER A 72 -13.94 -2.05 1.42
C SER A 72 -14.91 -0.93 1.76
N ASN A 73 -14.73 -0.27 2.91
CA ASN A 73 -15.57 0.86 3.29
C ASN A 73 -15.45 2.01 2.28
N SER A 74 -14.25 2.27 1.77
CA SER A 74 -14.04 3.31 0.77
C SER A 74 -14.63 2.96 -0.60
N LEU A 75 -14.59 1.68 -0.99
CA LEU A 75 -15.22 1.19 -2.23
C LEU A 75 -16.76 1.23 -2.13
N ASN A 76 -17.31 0.92 -0.96
CA ASN A 76 -18.74 0.98 -0.69
C ASN A 76 -19.26 2.43 -0.64
N ASP A 77 -18.50 3.36 -0.07
CA ASP A 77 -18.83 4.79 -0.01
C ASP A 77 -18.94 5.46 -1.40
N ILE A 78 -18.22 4.93 -2.40
CA ILE A 78 -18.33 5.39 -3.79
C ILE A 78 -19.25 4.50 -4.64
N GLU A 79 -19.88 3.50 -4.03
CA GLU A 79 -20.74 2.52 -4.69
C GLU A 79 -20.07 1.79 -5.87
N PHE A 80 -18.76 1.50 -5.77
CA PHE A 80 -17.93 0.96 -6.86
C PHE A 80 -18.55 -0.29 -7.50
N TYR A 81 -18.99 -1.24 -6.68
CA TYR A 81 -19.58 -2.51 -7.13
C TYR A 81 -20.98 -2.37 -7.75
N LYS A 82 -21.66 -1.23 -7.61
CA LYS A 82 -22.90 -0.97 -8.37
C LYS A 82 -22.59 -0.65 -9.83
N ARG A 83 -21.42 -0.05 -10.09
CA ARG A 83 -20.99 0.27 -11.45
C ARG A 83 -20.35 -0.93 -12.14
N PHE A 84 -19.60 -1.73 -11.38
CA PHE A 84 -18.88 -2.90 -11.87
C PHE A 84 -19.19 -4.13 -11.00
N PRO A 85 -20.36 -4.77 -11.19
CA PRO A 85 -20.74 -5.96 -10.42
C PRO A 85 -19.85 -7.17 -10.70
N GLU A 86 -19.22 -7.26 -11.87
CA GLU A 86 -18.29 -8.32 -12.28
C GLU A 86 -17.09 -8.46 -11.35
N HIS A 87 -16.68 -7.33 -10.77
CA HIS A 87 -15.52 -7.21 -9.89
C HIS A 87 -15.80 -7.73 -8.47
N LYS A 88 -17.05 -8.07 -8.14
CA LYS A 88 -17.42 -8.58 -6.81
C LYS A 88 -16.87 -9.98 -6.52
N GLU A 89 -16.64 -10.79 -7.54
CA GLU A 89 -16.03 -12.11 -7.35
C GLU A 89 -14.52 -12.02 -7.07
N ASP A 90 -13.89 -10.90 -7.45
CA ASP A 90 -12.43 -10.68 -7.38
C ASP A 90 -12.01 -9.51 -6.47
N GLU A 91 -12.66 -9.40 -5.30
CA GLU A 91 -12.38 -8.34 -4.33
C GLU A 91 -10.91 -8.29 -3.88
N ASN A 92 -10.25 -9.45 -3.80
CA ASN A 92 -8.87 -9.53 -3.33
C ASN A 92 -7.91 -8.76 -4.25
N ARG A 93 -8.06 -8.90 -5.57
CA ARG A 93 -7.21 -8.20 -6.55
C ARG A 93 -7.56 -6.72 -6.61
N ILE A 94 -8.83 -6.37 -6.40
CA ILE A 94 -9.25 -4.96 -6.28
C ILE A 94 -8.61 -4.31 -5.04
N TRP A 95 -8.63 -4.99 -3.89
CA TRP A 95 -7.96 -4.48 -2.69
C TRP A 95 -6.47 -4.32 -2.91
N LEU A 96 -5.81 -5.25 -3.60
CA LEU A 96 -4.39 -5.14 -3.95
C LEU A 96 -4.13 -3.90 -4.83
N MET A 97 -4.89 -3.74 -5.91
CA MET A 97 -4.72 -2.62 -6.85
C MET A 97 -5.10 -1.28 -6.21
N PHE A 98 -6.10 -1.26 -5.35
CA PHE A 98 -6.47 -0.07 -4.60
C PHE A 98 -5.42 0.29 -3.55
N TYR A 99 -4.88 -0.70 -2.84
CA TYR A 99 -3.79 -0.49 -1.89
C TYR A 99 -2.52 0.04 -2.58
N GLU A 100 -2.19 -0.46 -3.78
CA GLU A 100 -1.12 0.07 -4.64
C GLU A 100 -1.35 1.56 -4.96
N LEU A 101 -2.55 1.89 -5.43
CA LEU A 101 -2.95 3.25 -5.79
C LEU A 101 -2.92 4.21 -4.59
N LEU A 102 -3.35 3.73 -3.43
CA LEU A 102 -3.31 4.46 -2.16
C LEU A 102 -1.85 4.72 -1.72
N GLY A 103 -0.97 3.71 -1.83
CA GLY A 103 0.45 3.83 -1.50
C GLY A 103 1.16 4.93 -2.30
N ARG A 104 0.77 5.13 -3.57
CA ARG A 104 1.25 6.23 -4.42
C ARG A 104 0.47 7.54 -4.31
N ASN A 105 -0.38 7.67 -3.29
CA ASN A 105 -1.22 8.85 -3.06
C ASN A 105 -2.06 9.22 -4.29
N PHE A 106 -2.59 8.23 -5.01
CA PHE A 106 -3.39 8.42 -6.23
C PHE A 106 -2.68 9.17 -7.37
N LYS A 107 -1.33 9.19 -7.35
CA LYS A 107 -0.50 9.79 -8.41
C LYS A 107 -0.10 8.76 -9.44
N GLN A 108 0.11 9.18 -10.68
CA GLN A 108 0.63 8.31 -11.73
C GLN A 108 2.07 7.90 -11.42
N ARG A 109 2.47 6.71 -11.90
CA ARG A 109 3.88 6.28 -11.85
C ARG A 109 4.74 7.12 -12.81
N TYR A 110 6.05 7.03 -12.64
CA TYR A 110 7.01 7.74 -13.49
C TYR A 110 6.89 7.25 -14.94
N SER A 111 7.13 8.14 -15.90
CA SER A 111 7.01 7.84 -17.35
C SER A 111 7.83 6.62 -17.77
N GLU A 112 9.00 6.41 -17.18
CA GLU A 112 9.89 5.27 -17.43
C GLU A 112 9.29 3.91 -16.99
N GLU A 113 8.34 3.91 -16.05
CA GLU A 113 7.74 2.69 -15.50
C GLU A 113 6.38 2.38 -16.11
N ILE A 114 5.79 3.28 -16.90
CA ILE A 114 4.43 3.14 -17.44
C ILE A 114 4.33 1.93 -18.35
N ASP A 115 5.26 1.76 -19.29
CA ASP A 115 5.23 0.65 -20.24
C ASP A 115 5.38 -0.70 -19.53
N LEU A 116 6.30 -0.76 -18.55
CA LEU A 116 6.49 -1.93 -17.72
C LEU A 116 5.25 -2.24 -16.85
N GLN A 117 4.60 -1.21 -16.33
CA GLN A 117 3.37 -1.33 -15.55
C GLN A 117 2.27 -1.96 -16.38
N TYR A 118 1.97 -1.42 -17.57
CA TYR A 118 0.93 -1.97 -18.45
C TYR A 118 1.26 -3.41 -18.85
N LYS A 119 2.53 -3.69 -19.20
CA LYS A 119 2.97 -5.05 -19.54
C LYS A 119 2.67 -6.04 -18.40
N LEU A 120 3.12 -5.73 -17.18
CA LEU A 120 2.96 -6.62 -16.03
C LEU A 120 1.49 -6.74 -15.59
N PHE A 121 0.71 -5.66 -15.69
CA PHE A 121 -0.71 -5.66 -15.35
C PHE A 121 -1.52 -6.48 -16.35
N ARG A 122 -1.16 -6.43 -17.63
CA ARG A 122 -1.75 -7.27 -18.68
C ARG A 122 -1.43 -8.74 -18.46
N GLU A 123 -0.16 -9.08 -18.23
CA GLU A 123 0.28 -10.44 -17.92
C GLU A 123 -0.43 -11.01 -16.69
N SER A 124 -0.70 -10.16 -15.70
CA SER A 124 -1.37 -10.54 -14.47
C SER A 124 -2.89 -10.34 -14.50
N GLU A 125 -3.48 -9.98 -15.65
CA GLU A 125 -4.93 -9.73 -15.87
C GLU A 125 -5.57 -8.70 -14.92
N VAL A 126 -4.81 -7.73 -14.41
CA VAL A 126 -5.29 -6.67 -13.49
C VAL A 126 -5.36 -5.29 -14.15
N GLU A 127 -5.08 -5.20 -15.45
CA GLU A 127 -5.09 -3.95 -16.24
C GLU A 127 -6.46 -3.25 -16.13
N GLU A 128 -7.54 -3.97 -16.43
CA GLU A 128 -8.92 -3.46 -16.38
C GLU A 128 -9.29 -2.95 -14.97
N ILE A 129 -8.96 -3.72 -13.93
CA ILE A 129 -9.21 -3.33 -12.54
C ILE A 129 -8.47 -2.03 -12.21
N ALA A 130 -7.21 -1.91 -12.65
CA ALA A 130 -6.40 -0.73 -12.41
C ALA A 130 -6.95 0.51 -13.13
N GLU A 131 -7.47 0.35 -14.35
CA GLU A 131 -8.10 1.41 -15.13
C GLU A 131 -9.38 1.92 -14.45
N HIS A 132 -10.29 1.01 -14.07
CA HIS A 132 -11.50 1.39 -13.34
C HIS A 132 -11.19 2.11 -12.02
N LEU A 133 -10.23 1.62 -11.22
CA LEU A 133 -9.80 2.31 -10.01
C LEU A 133 -9.17 3.68 -10.29
N TRP A 134 -8.49 3.82 -11.43
CA TRP A 134 -7.89 5.08 -11.84
C TRP A 134 -8.94 6.13 -12.20
N GLU A 135 -10.04 5.75 -12.84
CA GLU A 135 -11.18 6.65 -13.11
C GLU A 135 -11.76 7.22 -11.81
N PHE A 136 -11.95 6.36 -10.80
CA PHE A 136 -12.51 6.73 -9.50
C PHE A 136 -11.51 7.31 -8.49
N ARG A 137 -10.24 7.50 -8.87
CA ARG A 137 -9.14 7.90 -7.96
C ARG A 137 -9.46 9.12 -7.09
N LYS A 138 -10.16 10.13 -7.63
CA LYS A 138 -10.52 11.35 -6.88
C LYS A 138 -11.58 11.05 -5.81
N ALA A 139 -12.58 10.26 -6.16
CA ALA A 139 -13.65 9.86 -5.24
C ALA A 139 -13.10 8.96 -4.12
N LEU A 140 -12.23 7.99 -4.47
CA LEU A 140 -11.53 7.14 -3.52
C LEU A 140 -10.64 7.95 -2.56
N ALA A 141 -9.85 8.89 -3.09
CA ALA A 141 -9.02 9.78 -2.26
C ALA A 141 -9.86 10.62 -1.29
N ALA A 142 -11.00 11.12 -1.76
CA ALA A 142 -11.94 11.88 -0.92
C ALA A 142 -12.58 10.99 0.16
N SER A 143 -12.98 9.77 -0.19
CA SER A 143 -13.56 8.79 0.74
C SER A 143 -12.60 8.43 1.87
N ILE A 144 -11.35 8.05 1.54
CA ILE A 144 -10.31 7.78 2.54
C ILE A 144 -10.04 9.02 3.42
N SER A 145 -10.04 10.22 2.83
CA SER A 145 -9.84 11.46 3.58
C SER A 145 -10.99 11.75 4.55
N ARG A 146 -12.25 11.57 4.12
CA ARG A 146 -13.43 11.70 4.99
C ARG A 146 -13.36 10.71 6.14
N MET A 147 -13.00 9.45 5.87
CA MET A 147 -12.85 8.43 6.90
C MET A 147 -11.74 8.80 7.89
N ARG A 148 -10.59 9.29 7.42
CA ARG A 148 -9.52 9.78 8.29
C ARG A 148 -9.96 10.94 9.17
N ILE A 149 -10.70 11.90 8.64
CA ILE A 149 -11.24 13.03 9.42
C ILE A 149 -12.24 12.52 10.47
N LYS A 150 -13.18 11.64 10.06
CA LYS A 150 -14.22 11.07 10.94
C LYS A 150 -13.63 10.36 12.16
N PHE A 151 -12.53 9.64 11.99
CA PHE A 151 -11.88 8.89 13.06
C PHE A 151 -10.64 9.59 13.65
N ASN A 152 -10.43 10.88 13.33
CA ASN A 152 -9.26 11.66 13.76
C ASN A 152 -7.91 10.95 13.53
N ALA A 153 -7.77 10.30 12.37
CA ALA A 153 -6.64 9.44 12.03
C ALA A 153 -5.59 10.21 11.19
N LEU A 154 -4.49 10.60 11.83
CA LEU A 154 -3.36 11.28 11.19
C LEU A 154 -2.64 10.41 10.15
N SER A 155 -2.63 9.08 10.32
CA SER A 155 -2.09 8.10 9.38
C SER A 155 -3.13 7.06 9.00
N LEU A 156 -2.91 6.34 7.90
CA LEU A 156 -3.78 5.22 7.50
C LEU A 156 -3.80 4.11 8.56
N SER A 157 -2.67 3.84 9.21
CA SER A 157 -2.56 2.83 10.27
C SER A 157 -3.47 3.11 11.47
N LYS A 158 -3.79 4.38 11.76
CA LYS A 158 -4.71 4.76 12.86
C LYS A 158 -6.18 4.46 12.58
N LEU A 159 -6.53 4.12 11.33
CA LEU A 159 -7.86 3.63 10.98
C LEU A 159 -8.06 2.14 11.30
N LEU A 160 -6.98 1.42 11.59
CA LEU A 160 -7.05 0.01 11.95
C LEU A 160 -7.54 -0.17 13.40
N PRO A 161 -8.13 -1.33 13.74
CA PRO A 161 -8.37 -1.72 15.12
C PRO A 161 -7.09 -1.66 15.97
N ILE A 162 -7.20 -1.32 17.27
CA ILE A 162 -6.05 -1.06 18.17
C ILE A 162 -4.99 -2.18 18.12
N HIS A 163 -5.40 -3.44 18.10
CA HIS A 163 -4.49 -4.59 18.02
C HIS A 163 -3.73 -4.69 16.69
N LEU A 164 -4.26 -4.10 15.60
CA LEU A 164 -3.61 -3.98 14.30
C LEU A 164 -2.90 -2.62 14.10
N GLN A 165 -3.07 -1.63 14.98
CA GLN A 165 -2.38 -0.33 14.86
C GLN A 165 -0.91 -0.40 15.26
N ASN A 166 -0.56 -1.37 16.12
CA ASN A 166 0.71 -1.38 16.80
C ASN A 166 1.86 -1.54 15.79
N GLU A 167 2.74 -0.55 15.70
CA GLU A 167 3.89 -0.59 14.81
C GLU A 167 4.81 -1.77 15.15
N LYS A 168 4.80 -2.29 16.38
CA LYS A 168 5.51 -3.53 16.73
C LYS A 168 4.95 -4.76 16.03
N VAL A 169 3.65 -4.82 15.71
CA VAL A 169 3.05 -5.94 14.93
C VAL A 169 3.37 -5.76 13.45
N ALA A 170 3.33 -4.52 12.94
CA ALA A 170 3.77 -4.19 11.58
C ALA A 170 5.27 -4.46 11.37
N ASN A 171 6.09 -4.06 12.35
CA ASN A 171 7.53 -4.23 12.36
C ASN A 171 7.93 -5.66 12.73
N ALA A 172 7.13 -6.42 13.48
CA ALA A 172 7.37 -7.85 13.67
C ALA A 172 7.01 -8.65 12.42
N ALA A 173 6.06 -8.18 11.59
CA ALA A 173 5.78 -8.77 10.29
C ALA A 173 6.88 -8.46 9.25
N SER A 174 7.61 -7.35 9.40
CA SER A 174 8.73 -6.97 8.51
C SER A 174 10.12 -7.32 9.04
N ASN A 175 10.31 -7.38 10.36
CA ASN A 175 11.46 -7.85 11.11
C ASN A 175 10.99 -8.89 12.11
N THR A 176 10.74 -10.11 11.64
CA THR A 176 10.41 -11.24 12.50
C THR A 176 11.62 -11.53 13.39
N MET A 177 11.48 -11.29 14.70
CA MET A 177 12.36 -11.92 15.68
C MET A 177 12.23 -13.43 15.46
N VAL A 178 13.29 -14.06 14.94
CA VAL A 178 13.29 -15.51 14.68
C VAL A 178 13.18 -16.20 16.04
N THR A 179 12.00 -16.72 16.32
CA THR A 179 11.74 -17.53 17.51
C THR A 179 11.64 -18.98 17.07
N GLY A 180 12.37 -19.85 17.76
CA GLY A 180 12.41 -21.27 17.48
C GLY A 180 12.24 -22.04 18.78
N TRP A 181 11.54 -23.17 18.70
CA TRP A 181 11.50 -24.12 19.80
C TRP A 181 12.72 -25.02 19.66
N ILE A 182 13.65 -24.90 20.59
CA ILE A 182 14.78 -25.83 20.68
C ILE A 182 14.24 -27.12 21.28
N ASN A 183 14.41 -28.24 20.56
CA ASN A 183 14.08 -29.54 21.10
C ASN A 183 15.21 -29.99 22.05
N PRO A 184 14.96 -30.01 23.39
CA PRO A 184 16.01 -30.34 24.35
C PRO A 184 16.43 -31.82 24.27
N PHE A 185 15.61 -32.70 23.69
CA PHE A 185 15.90 -34.14 23.58
C PHE A 185 16.89 -34.49 22.47
N LEU A 186 17.20 -33.53 21.59
CA LEU A 186 18.13 -33.70 20.47
C LEU A 186 19.51 -33.05 20.74
N LEU A 187 19.66 -32.38 21.88
CA LEU A 187 20.94 -31.83 22.32
C LEU A 187 21.63 -32.90 23.20
N ARG A 188 22.63 -33.59 22.64
CA ARG A 188 23.54 -34.48 23.37
C ARG A 188 24.90 -33.82 23.51
#